data_AF-A0A5D2RMN8-F1
#
_entry.id   AF-A0A5D2RMN8-F1
#
_cell.length_a   1.000
_cell.length_b   1.000
_cell.length_c   1.000
_cell.angle_alpha   90.00
_cell.angle_beta   90.00
_cell.angle_gamma   90.00
#
_symmetry.space_group_name_H-M   'P 1'
#
loop_
_entity.id
_entity.type
_entity.pdbx_description
1 polymer ?
#
loop_
_entity_poly.entity_id
_entity_poly.type
_entity_poly.pdbx_seq_one_letter_code
_entity_poly.pdbx_strand_id
1 'polypeptide(L)'
;MASFVGLSASQSQFLYRFSLPISSPAFISSSVHLKKQAPVRRLLVLPIKCSSSGPSQDTESEAETTSVPSSSSFSSSLASSNSTYNWRAGIGAVGIIETAYLTYLKLSGSDAFCPLGGGSCGDVLNSDYAFFFGVPLPLLGLIAYGFVTTLSLQLSAKNLPFGINETTGRLLLLGSSTSMATASAYFLYILSTKFAGTSCSYCLASALLSFSLFFISLKDVGLQEVQKVVGLQVCIASLVFATLSTSYSNLPSAPSSQANIDLPYFTTEITKESSPFALSLARHLHSIGAKMYGAFWCSHCLEQKEMFGREAAKLLDYIECFPDGYKTGTKMIKACADANLEGFPTWVINGQVLSGEMELEKLAEVSGFQFNE
;
A
#
# COMPACT_ATOMS: atom_id res chain seq x y z
N MET A 1 7.74 -77.85 7.88
CA MET A 1 6.47 -77.32 8.40
C MET A 1 6.41 -75.84 8.04
N ALA A 2 5.42 -75.26 7.41
CA ALA A 2 4.45 -75.71 6.42
C ALA A 2 4.12 -74.41 5.65
N SER A 3 4.18 -74.47 4.33
CA SER A 3 3.66 -73.44 3.43
C SER A 3 2.14 -73.32 3.58
N PHE A 4 1.58 -72.13 3.40
CA PHE A 4 0.27 -72.01 2.77
C PHE A 4 0.23 -70.84 1.79
N VAL A 5 -0.07 -71.23 0.55
CA VAL A 5 -0.43 -70.45 -0.62
C VAL A 5 -1.97 -70.44 -0.72
N GLY A 6 -2.54 -69.36 -1.24
CA GLY A 6 -3.89 -69.31 -1.82
C GLY A 6 -4.19 -67.89 -2.32
N LEU A 7 -3.96 -67.54 -3.59
CA LEU A 7 -4.90 -67.62 -4.73
C LEU A 7 -6.26 -66.97 -4.40
N SER A 8 -6.51 -65.74 -4.88
CA SER A 8 -7.01 -65.37 -6.22
C SER A 8 -8.53 -65.25 -6.26
N ALA A 9 -9.06 -64.04 -6.49
CA ALA A 9 -10.12 -63.78 -7.46
C ALA A 9 -10.34 -62.26 -7.66
N SER A 10 -10.38 -61.90 -8.94
CA SER A 10 -10.74 -60.62 -9.54
C SER A 10 -12.25 -60.37 -9.46
N GLN A 11 -12.70 -59.13 -9.22
CA GLN A 11 -13.52 -58.35 -10.17
C GLN A 11 -14.07 -57.02 -9.60
N SER A 12 -13.99 -56.00 -10.45
CA SER A 12 -15.03 -54.99 -10.73
C SER A 12 -15.30 -53.85 -9.73
N GLN A 13 -14.83 -52.66 -10.15
CA GLN A 13 -15.55 -51.39 -10.26
C GLN A 13 -16.57 -51.03 -9.16
N PHE A 14 -16.29 -49.97 -8.40
CA PHE A 14 -17.25 -48.87 -8.23
C PHE A 14 -16.49 -47.57 -7.92
N LEU A 15 -16.52 -46.67 -8.90
CA LEU A 15 -16.11 -45.26 -8.77
C LEU A 15 -17.09 -44.55 -7.83
N TYR A 16 -16.60 -43.92 -6.77
CA TYR A 16 -17.31 -42.82 -6.12
C TYR A 16 -16.52 -41.51 -6.34
N ARG A 17 -16.81 -40.87 -7.48
CA ARG A 17 -16.68 -39.42 -7.63
C ARG A 17 -17.86 -38.80 -6.88
N PHE A 18 -17.58 -37.99 -5.86
CA PHE A 18 -18.53 -36.97 -5.42
C PHE A 18 -18.19 -35.67 -6.14
N SER A 19 -19.00 -35.37 -7.16
CA SER A 19 -19.17 -34.07 -7.78
C SER A 19 -20.62 -33.66 -7.54
N LEU A 20 -20.89 -32.38 -7.28
CA LEU A 20 -22.16 -31.63 -7.49
C LEU A 20 -22.03 -30.27 -6.76
N PRO A 21 -22.77 -29.21 -7.16
CA PRO A 21 -22.79 -28.61 -8.48
C PRO A 21 -22.66 -27.07 -8.45
N ILE A 22 -22.27 -26.52 -9.60
CA ILE A 22 -22.44 -25.11 -9.97
C ILE A 22 -23.92 -24.88 -10.29
N SER A 23 -24.54 -23.86 -9.68
CA SER A 23 -25.87 -23.36 -10.03
C SER A 23 -25.82 -21.86 -10.32
N SER A 24 -25.85 -21.51 -11.60
CA SER A 24 -26.32 -20.23 -12.11
C SER A 24 -27.85 -20.21 -12.13
N PRO A 25 -28.52 -19.05 -12.00
CA PRO A 25 -29.83 -18.85 -12.57
C PRO A 25 -29.75 -18.01 -13.84
N ALA A 26 -30.37 -18.53 -14.90
CA ALA A 26 -30.62 -17.87 -16.15
C ALA A 26 -31.91 -17.03 -16.09
N PHE A 27 -31.90 -16.01 -16.95
CA PHE A 27 -32.99 -15.22 -17.49
C PHE A 27 -34.38 -15.88 -17.54
N ILE A 28 -35.39 -15.13 -17.11
CA ILE A 28 -36.77 -15.26 -17.61
C ILE A 28 -37.20 -13.93 -18.19
N SER A 29 -37.58 -13.99 -19.46
CA SER A 29 -38.26 -12.96 -20.24
C SER A 29 -39.73 -12.88 -19.85
N SER A 30 -40.29 -11.68 -19.75
CA SER A 30 -41.72 -11.44 -19.96
C SER A 30 -41.97 -10.00 -20.40
N SER A 31 -42.51 -9.90 -21.61
CA SER A 31 -42.99 -8.72 -22.31
C SER A 31 -44.05 -7.96 -21.52
N VAL A 32 -43.97 -6.63 -21.49
CA VAL A 32 -45.16 -5.77 -21.34
C VAL A 32 -45.11 -4.61 -22.35
N HIS A 33 -46.23 -4.55 -23.06
CA HIS A 33 -46.67 -3.68 -24.12
C HIS A 33 -46.18 -2.22 -24.14
N LEU A 34 -45.64 -1.88 -25.31
CA LEU A 34 -45.66 -0.57 -25.94
C LEU A 34 -47.11 -0.12 -26.18
N LYS A 35 -47.49 1.07 -25.68
CA LYS A 35 -48.59 1.86 -26.25
C LYS A 35 -48.07 3.26 -26.55
N LYS A 36 -47.93 3.55 -27.85
CA LYS A 36 -47.52 4.83 -28.42
C LYS A 36 -48.73 5.77 -28.59
N GLN A 37 -48.36 7.05 -28.67
CA GLN A 37 -49.02 8.23 -29.27
C GLN A 37 -49.77 9.16 -28.30
N ALA A 38 -49.67 10.49 -28.35
CA ALA A 38 -48.75 11.51 -28.90
C ALA A 38 -49.26 12.89 -28.34
N PRO A 39 -48.84 14.09 -28.80
CA PRO A 39 -47.97 15.04 -28.08
C PRO A 39 -48.62 16.43 -27.84
N VAL A 40 -47.80 17.48 -27.66
CA VAL A 40 -48.06 18.97 -27.66
C VAL A 40 -47.96 19.57 -26.23
N ARG A 41 -47.19 20.62 -25.89
CA ARG A 41 -46.61 21.77 -26.61
C ARG A 41 -45.37 22.33 -25.87
N ARG A 42 -44.40 22.84 -26.63
CA ARG A 42 -43.31 23.75 -26.19
C ARG A 42 -43.85 24.98 -25.45
N LEU A 43 -43.08 25.52 -24.50
CA LEU A 43 -42.50 26.87 -24.68
C LEU A 43 -41.31 27.12 -23.74
N LEU A 44 -40.30 27.76 -24.31
CA LEU A 44 -39.02 28.17 -23.76
C LEU A 44 -39.06 29.70 -23.76
N VAL A 45 -38.85 30.38 -22.62
CA VAL A 45 -38.72 31.85 -22.58
C VAL A 45 -37.65 32.26 -21.56
N LEU A 46 -36.67 33.01 -22.08
CA LEU A 46 -35.58 33.70 -21.39
C LEU A 46 -36.06 34.90 -20.53
N PRO A 47 -35.22 35.46 -19.64
CA PRO A 47 -35.60 36.55 -18.75
C PRO A 47 -35.54 37.91 -19.47
N ILE A 48 -36.52 38.78 -19.20
CA ILE A 48 -36.50 40.19 -19.60
C ILE A 48 -36.39 41.06 -18.35
N LYS A 49 -35.39 41.94 -18.40
CA LYS A 49 -35.03 42.99 -17.46
C LYS A 49 -35.79 44.25 -17.88
N CYS A 50 -36.51 44.88 -16.95
CA CYS A 50 -37.02 46.24 -17.14
C CYS A 50 -36.82 47.06 -15.85
N SER A 51 -35.99 48.10 -15.97
CA SER A 51 -35.92 49.27 -15.10
C SER A 51 -36.88 50.34 -15.64
N SER A 52 -37.51 51.10 -14.75
CA SER A 52 -38.05 52.45 -14.99
C SER A 52 -38.42 53.03 -13.61
N SER A 53 -37.67 53.99 -13.07
CA SER A 53 -37.81 55.46 -13.18
C SER A 53 -38.50 56.07 -11.93
N GLY A 54 -37.77 56.95 -11.22
CA GLY A 54 -38.28 57.77 -10.08
C GLY A 54 -39.29 58.85 -10.51
N PRO A 55 -39.67 59.83 -9.64
CA PRO A 55 -38.69 60.76 -9.04
C PRO A 55 -39.00 61.32 -7.61
N SER A 56 -37.93 61.85 -6.97
CA SER A 56 -37.76 63.06 -6.12
C SER A 56 -38.76 63.49 -5.01
N GLN A 57 -38.27 63.65 -3.76
CA GLN A 57 -37.87 64.94 -3.11
C GLN A 57 -37.72 64.83 -1.58
N ASP A 58 -36.55 65.25 -1.09
CA ASP A 58 -36.19 66.15 0.03
C ASP A 58 -36.83 66.03 1.44
N THR A 59 -35.98 65.91 2.48
CA THR A 59 -35.75 66.91 3.59
C THR A 59 -35.48 66.30 4.99
N GLU A 60 -34.32 66.69 5.55
CA GLU A 60 -33.80 66.87 6.94
C GLU A 60 -34.27 66.12 8.22
N SER A 61 -33.24 65.88 9.07
CA SER A 61 -33.18 65.86 10.55
C SER A 61 -33.88 64.69 11.28
N GLU A 62 -33.35 64.04 12.32
CA GLU A 62 -32.65 64.50 13.53
C GLU A 62 -31.94 63.31 14.22
N ALA A 63 -30.98 63.59 15.10
CA ALA A 63 -30.28 62.62 15.94
C ALA A 63 -31.01 62.36 17.26
N GLU A 64 -31.09 61.12 17.77
CA GLU A 64 -30.94 60.84 19.22
C GLU A 64 -30.72 59.33 19.56
N THR A 65 -29.60 59.07 20.24
CA THR A 65 -29.24 58.13 21.32
C THR A 65 -29.78 56.67 21.44
N THR A 66 -28.82 55.80 21.78
CA THR A 66 -28.89 54.63 22.69
C THR A 66 -29.06 53.23 22.08
N SER A 67 -27.95 52.50 21.93
CA SER A 67 -27.68 51.22 22.64
C SER A 67 -26.54 50.42 21.98
N VAL A 68 -25.64 49.90 22.80
CA VAL A 68 -24.52 48.99 22.50
C VAL A 68 -24.95 47.58 22.99
N PRO A 69 -24.29 46.43 22.69
CA PRO A 69 -23.45 45.96 21.58
C PRO A 69 -24.03 44.68 20.91
N SER A 70 -23.23 44.06 20.01
CA SER A 70 -23.08 42.60 19.82
C SER A 70 -23.80 41.97 18.63
N SER A 71 -23.03 41.57 17.61
CA SER A 71 -23.11 40.24 16.96
C SER A 71 -22.33 40.24 15.63
N SER A 72 -21.00 40.18 15.69
CA SER A 72 -20.17 39.92 14.51
C SER A 72 -19.39 38.60 14.56
N SER A 73 -19.63 37.75 15.56
CA SER A 73 -18.89 36.50 15.78
C SER A 73 -19.56 35.24 15.18
N PHE A 74 -20.74 35.34 14.56
CA PHE A 74 -21.45 34.17 14.00
C PHE A 74 -21.09 33.84 12.56
N SER A 75 -20.50 34.78 11.81
CA SER A 75 -20.20 34.58 10.38
C SER A 75 -18.83 33.95 10.10
N SER A 76 -17.94 33.89 11.08
CA SER A 76 -16.58 33.33 10.95
C SER A 76 -16.52 31.81 11.19
N SER A 77 -17.51 31.21 11.86
CA SER A 77 -17.52 29.78 12.18
C SER A 77 -18.00 28.89 11.02
N LEU A 78 -18.85 29.41 10.13
CA LEU A 78 -19.43 28.64 9.02
C LEU A 78 -18.49 28.54 7.80
N ALA A 79 -17.63 29.55 7.58
CA ALA A 79 -16.60 29.51 6.54
C ALA A 79 -15.40 28.61 6.93
N SER A 80 -15.14 28.47 8.24
CA SER A 80 -14.05 27.65 8.79
C SER A 80 -14.30 26.15 8.65
N SER A 81 -15.55 25.67 8.76
CA SER A 81 -15.84 24.22 8.73
C SER A 81 -15.72 23.61 7.32
N ASN A 82 -16.26 24.28 6.30
CA ASN A 82 -16.15 23.83 4.90
C ASN A 82 -14.70 23.79 4.42
N SER A 83 -13.89 24.78 4.81
CA SER A 83 -12.46 24.80 4.51
C SER A 83 -11.72 23.60 5.13
N THR A 84 -12.07 23.23 6.36
CA THR A 84 -11.45 22.12 7.10
C THR A 84 -11.79 20.77 6.49
N TYR A 85 -13.04 20.52 6.11
CA TYR A 85 -13.43 19.26 5.45
C TYR A 85 -12.77 19.10 4.06
N ASN A 86 -12.65 20.19 3.29
CA ASN A 86 -11.97 20.16 2.01
C ASN A 86 -10.47 19.85 2.17
N TRP A 87 -9.82 20.40 3.21
CA TRP A 87 -8.41 20.08 3.51
C TRP A 87 -8.23 18.61 3.91
N ARG A 88 -9.13 18.06 4.74
CA ARG A 88 -9.13 16.62 5.06
C ARG A 88 -9.32 15.76 3.81
N ALA A 89 -10.27 16.12 2.94
CA ALA A 89 -10.49 15.41 1.69
C ALA A 89 -9.25 15.46 0.78
N GLY A 90 -8.56 16.60 0.72
CA GLY A 90 -7.31 16.73 -0.03
C GLY A 90 -6.20 15.82 0.51
N ILE A 91 -5.95 15.83 1.81
CA ILE A 91 -4.95 14.94 2.44
C ILE A 91 -5.35 13.47 2.26
N GLY A 92 -6.62 13.14 2.46
CA GLY A 92 -7.14 11.79 2.24
C GLY A 92 -6.95 11.32 0.80
N ALA A 93 -7.17 12.19 -0.19
CA ALA A 93 -6.94 11.87 -1.60
C ALA A 93 -5.46 11.60 -1.91
N VAL A 94 -4.53 12.35 -1.29
CA VAL A 94 -3.09 12.05 -1.40
C VAL A 94 -2.78 10.67 -0.82
N GLY A 95 -3.36 10.34 0.34
CA GLY A 95 -3.24 9.00 0.94
C GLY A 95 -3.82 7.90 0.06
N ILE A 96 -4.94 8.14 -0.64
CA ILE A 96 -5.49 7.21 -1.64
C ILE A 96 -4.48 6.98 -2.77
N ILE A 97 -3.86 8.03 -3.30
CA ILE A 97 -2.89 7.91 -4.40
C ILE A 97 -1.67 7.09 -3.93
N GLU A 98 -1.12 7.42 -2.76
CA GLU A 98 0.00 6.70 -2.15
C GLU A 98 -0.32 5.21 -1.98
N THR A 99 -1.42 4.90 -1.30
CA THR A 99 -1.80 3.52 -0.96
C THR A 99 -2.28 2.73 -2.16
N ALA A 100 -2.91 3.35 -3.16
CA ALA A 100 -3.26 2.72 -4.42
C ALA A 100 -1.99 2.35 -5.21
N TYR A 101 -0.99 3.23 -5.25
CA TYR A 101 0.30 2.94 -5.89
C TYR A 101 0.99 1.73 -5.23
N LEU A 102 1.10 1.72 -3.89
CA LEU A 102 1.71 0.60 -3.18
C LEU A 102 0.90 -0.70 -3.32
N THR A 103 -0.43 -0.61 -3.36
CA THR A 103 -1.29 -1.76 -3.62
C THR A 103 -1.05 -2.31 -5.03
N TYR A 104 -0.95 -1.44 -6.03
CA TYR A 104 -0.64 -1.84 -7.40
C TYR A 104 0.71 -2.59 -7.47
N LEU A 105 1.77 -2.01 -6.91
CA LEU A 105 3.09 -2.65 -6.88
C LEU A 105 3.07 -4.02 -6.22
N LYS A 106 2.35 -4.14 -5.09
CA LYS A 106 2.24 -5.41 -4.36
C LYS A 106 1.50 -6.49 -5.15
N LEU A 107 0.51 -6.10 -5.96
CA LEU A 107 -0.26 -7.01 -6.81
C LEU A 107 0.46 -7.34 -8.13
N SER A 108 1.25 -6.41 -8.66
CA SER A 108 2.03 -6.62 -9.89
C SER A 108 3.39 -7.31 -9.63
N GLY A 109 3.82 -7.41 -8.38
CA GLY A 109 5.15 -7.91 -8.02
C GLY A 109 6.26 -7.00 -8.54
N SER A 110 6.01 -5.68 -8.56
CA SER A 110 6.94 -4.66 -9.04
C SER A 110 7.56 -3.91 -7.86
N ASP A 111 8.79 -3.45 -8.02
CA ASP A 111 9.53 -2.79 -6.96
C ASP A 111 9.15 -1.31 -6.79
N ALA A 112 9.27 -0.82 -5.55
CA ALA A 112 8.90 0.53 -5.21
C ALA A 112 10.02 1.52 -5.50
N PHE A 113 9.69 2.59 -6.25
CA PHE A 113 10.65 3.65 -6.53
C PHE A 113 10.93 4.50 -5.28
N CYS A 114 12.18 4.54 -4.82
CA CYS A 114 12.55 5.29 -3.61
C CYS A 114 13.31 6.58 -3.97
N PRO A 115 12.65 7.77 -3.94
CA PRO A 115 13.25 9.02 -4.42
C PRO A 115 14.39 9.57 -3.55
N LEU A 116 14.58 9.05 -2.33
CA LEU A 116 15.51 9.61 -1.34
C LEU A 116 16.84 8.87 -1.20
N GLY A 117 17.21 7.98 -2.15
CA GLY A 117 18.56 7.42 -2.33
C GLY A 117 19.32 7.07 -1.03
N GLY A 118 19.10 5.87 -0.49
CA GLY A 118 19.81 5.44 0.73
C GLY A 118 19.24 4.23 1.48
N GLY A 119 18.18 3.59 0.97
CA GLY A 119 17.63 2.33 1.48
C GLY A 119 16.42 1.93 0.65
N SER A 120 16.28 0.65 0.31
CA SER A 120 15.12 0.19 -0.47
C SER A 120 13.92 0.09 0.49
N CYS A 121 12.78 0.66 0.12
CA CYS A 121 11.50 0.36 0.80
C CYS A 121 11.10 -1.11 0.62
N GLY A 122 11.75 -1.83 -0.30
CA GLY A 122 11.50 -3.22 -0.66
C GLY A 122 11.51 -4.14 0.55
N ASP A 123 12.53 -4.07 1.41
CA ASP A 123 12.61 -4.91 2.61
C ASP A 123 11.36 -4.81 3.49
N VAL A 124 10.86 -3.59 3.70
CA VAL A 124 9.69 -3.33 4.53
C VAL A 124 8.42 -3.74 3.80
N LEU A 125 8.28 -3.33 2.53
CA LEU A 125 7.09 -3.57 1.70
C LEU A 125 6.92 -5.03 1.29
N ASN A 126 7.99 -5.81 1.26
CA ASN A 126 8.01 -7.23 0.94
C ASN A 126 8.07 -8.15 2.16
N SER A 127 8.30 -7.60 3.35
CA SER A 127 8.23 -8.36 4.60
C SER A 127 6.83 -8.87 4.94
N ASP A 128 6.78 -9.82 5.87
CA ASP A 128 5.54 -10.31 6.48
C ASP A 128 4.76 -9.21 7.22
N TYR A 129 5.43 -8.11 7.63
CA TYR A 129 4.78 -6.95 8.25
C TYR A 129 3.95 -6.13 7.24
N ALA A 130 4.15 -6.33 5.93
CA ALA A 130 3.35 -5.69 4.89
C ALA A 130 1.95 -6.31 4.71
N PHE A 131 1.63 -7.36 5.49
CA PHE A 131 0.33 -8.02 5.48
C PHE A 131 -0.35 -7.91 6.84
N PHE A 132 -1.67 -7.84 6.83
CA PHE A 132 -2.53 -7.91 8.01
C PHE A 132 -3.62 -8.94 7.74
N PHE A 133 -3.61 -10.06 8.48
CA PHE A 133 -4.47 -11.23 8.22
C PHE A 133 -4.45 -11.70 6.75
N GLY A 134 -3.29 -11.68 6.09
CA GLY A 134 -3.11 -12.08 4.69
C GLY A 134 -3.55 -11.04 3.66
N VAL A 135 -4.08 -9.89 4.09
CA VAL A 135 -4.44 -8.77 3.22
C VAL A 135 -3.27 -7.79 3.17
N PRO A 136 -2.85 -7.31 1.98
CA PRO A 136 -1.84 -6.26 1.87
C PRO A 136 -2.25 -5.04 2.70
N LEU A 137 -1.36 -4.61 3.59
CA LEU A 137 -1.54 -3.40 4.39
C LEU A 137 -1.86 -2.14 3.55
N PRO A 138 -1.24 -1.89 2.38
CA PRO A 138 -1.62 -0.73 1.56
C PRO A 138 -3.08 -0.78 1.09
N LEU A 139 -3.69 -1.95 0.94
CA LEU A 139 -5.12 -2.05 0.60
C LEU A 139 -6.02 -1.60 1.76
N LEU A 140 -5.64 -1.91 3.00
CA LEU A 140 -6.35 -1.41 4.18
C LEU A 140 -6.18 0.11 4.32
N GLY A 141 -4.99 0.62 4.03
CA GLY A 141 -4.73 2.06 3.94
C GLY A 141 -5.63 2.72 2.90
N LEU A 142 -5.77 2.14 1.71
CA LEU A 142 -6.64 2.64 0.65
C LEU A 142 -8.10 2.74 1.08
N ILE A 143 -8.61 1.73 1.80
CA ILE A 143 -9.96 1.74 2.37
C ILE A 143 -10.10 2.84 3.42
N ALA A 144 -9.12 2.97 4.33
CA ALA A 144 -9.17 3.96 5.41
C ALA A 144 -9.13 5.40 4.88
N TYR A 145 -8.19 5.71 3.98
CA TYR A 145 -8.11 7.02 3.32
C TYR A 145 -9.34 7.29 2.43
N GLY A 146 -9.88 6.27 1.77
CA GLY A 146 -11.14 6.33 1.03
C GLY A 146 -12.32 6.72 1.92
N PHE A 147 -12.45 6.09 3.09
CA PHE A 147 -13.50 6.41 4.07
C PHE A 147 -13.39 7.86 4.56
N VAL A 148 -12.20 8.31 4.98
CA VAL A 148 -12.00 9.69 5.43
C VAL A 148 -12.32 10.71 4.33
N THR A 149 -11.89 10.44 3.10
CA THR A 149 -12.11 11.33 1.95
C THR A 149 -13.60 11.44 1.62
N THR A 150 -14.28 10.30 1.50
CA THR A 150 -15.71 10.26 1.18
C THR A 150 -16.57 10.90 2.26
N LEU A 151 -16.32 10.60 3.54
CA LEU A 151 -17.05 11.19 4.65
C LEU A 151 -16.80 12.71 4.76
N SER A 152 -15.56 13.16 4.52
CA SER A 152 -15.23 14.60 4.50
C SER A 152 -15.95 15.34 3.36
N LEU A 153 -16.01 14.75 2.16
CA LEU A 153 -16.74 15.33 1.03
C LEU A 153 -18.25 15.35 1.28
N GLN A 154 -18.82 14.29 1.87
CA GLN A 154 -20.24 14.23 2.22
C GLN A 154 -20.63 15.28 3.27
N LEU A 155 -19.78 15.49 4.28
CA LEU A 155 -19.95 16.54 5.29
C LEU A 155 -19.84 17.94 4.67
N SER A 156 -18.86 18.19 3.79
CA SER A 156 -18.71 19.46 3.06
C SER A 156 -19.93 19.75 2.18
N ALA A 157 -20.43 18.74 1.48
CA ALA A 157 -21.60 18.86 0.61
C ALA A 157 -22.95 18.88 1.37
N LYS A 158 -22.93 18.69 2.69
CA LYS A 158 -24.12 18.49 3.55
C LYS A 158 -25.05 17.36 3.05
N ASN A 159 -24.50 16.41 2.31
CA ASN A 159 -25.19 15.28 1.71
C ASN A 159 -24.78 14.00 2.44
N LEU A 160 -25.18 13.89 3.72
CA LEU A 160 -24.89 12.71 4.53
C LEU A 160 -25.88 11.59 4.19
N PRO A 161 -25.40 10.43 3.71
CA PRO A 161 -26.26 9.29 3.48
C PRO A 161 -26.66 8.64 4.83
N PHE A 162 -27.71 7.81 4.80
CA PHE A 162 -28.13 6.94 5.92
C PHE A 162 -28.57 7.64 7.22
N GLY A 163 -28.99 8.91 7.18
CA GLY A 163 -29.52 9.60 8.37
C GLY A 163 -28.45 9.96 9.41
N ILE A 164 -27.18 9.95 9.02
CA ILE A 164 -26.06 10.38 9.86
C ILE A 164 -26.16 11.89 10.10
N ASN A 165 -26.13 12.33 11.36
CA ASN A 165 -26.06 13.76 11.68
C ASN A 165 -24.61 14.27 11.64
N GLU A 166 -24.44 15.59 11.48
CA GLU A 166 -23.11 16.21 11.35
C GLU A 166 -22.19 15.88 12.54
N THR A 167 -22.74 15.83 13.75
CA THR A 167 -22.01 15.47 14.98
C THR A 167 -21.47 14.04 14.95
N THR A 168 -22.26 13.08 14.46
CA THR A 168 -21.82 11.68 14.30
C THR A 168 -20.77 11.59 13.20
N GLY A 169 -20.93 12.32 12.09
CA GLY A 169 -19.91 12.39 11.04
C GLY A 169 -18.56 12.91 11.54
N ARG A 170 -18.56 13.98 12.36
CA ARG A 170 -17.35 14.50 13.01
C ARG A 170 -16.72 13.50 13.97
N LEU A 171 -17.54 12.80 14.76
CA LEU A 171 -17.06 11.77 15.69
C LEU A 171 -16.45 10.57 14.94
N LEU A 172 -17.06 10.15 13.83
CA LEU A 172 -16.54 9.11 12.96
C LEU A 172 -15.20 9.51 12.32
N LEU A 173 -15.07 10.75 11.83
CA LEU A 173 -13.81 11.28 11.31
C LEU A 173 -12.72 11.33 12.39
N LEU A 174 -13.08 11.75 13.61
CA LEU A 174 -12.13 11.77 14.72
C LEU A 174 -11.68 10.34 15.05
N GLY A 175 -12.62 9.41 15.27
CA GLY A 175 -12.31 8.02 15.57
C GLY A 175 -11.51 7.31 14.48
N SER A 176 -11.84 7.52 13.20
CA SER A 176 -11.07 6.94 12.09
C SER A 176 -9.66 7.52 12.01
N SER A 177 -9.51 8.84 12.15
CA SER A 177 -8.18 9.47 12.14
C SER A 177 -7.31 9.05 13.33
N THR A 178 -7.89 8.83 14.52
CA THR A 178 -7.17 8.26 15.67
C THR A 178 -6.73 6.84 15.43
N SER A 179 -7.59 6.01 14.82
CA SER A 179 -7.24 4.64 14.45
C SER A 179 -6.07 4.63 13.46
N MET A 180 -6.13 5.45 12.41
CA MET A 180 -5.07 5.58 11.41
C MET A 180 -3.76 6.08 12.02
N ALA A 181 -3.80 7.13 12.86
CA ALA A 181 -2.61 7.64 13.54
C ALA A 181 -1.99 6.62 14.50
N THR A 182 -2.80 5.86 15.23
CA THR A 182 -2.33 4.79 16.12
C THR A 182 -1.68 3.67 15.32
N ALA A 183 -2.29 3.23 14.22
CA ALA A 183 -1.72 2.22 13.34
C ALA A 183 -0.39 2.71 12.73
N SER A 184 -0.34 3.93 12.21
CA SER A 184 0.89 4.54 11.69
C SER A 184 1.99 4.62 12.76
N ALA A 185 1.67 5.02 13.99
CA ALA A 185 2.62 5.04 15.10
C ALA A 185 3.18 3.64 15.40
N TYR A 186 2.32 2.62 15.40
CA TYR A 186 2.71 1.23 15.60
C TYR A 186 3.62 0.71 14.48
N PHE A 187 3.33 1.04 13.22
CA PHE A 187 4.19 0.66 12.10
C PHE A 187 5.53 1.39 12.11
N LEU A 188 5.58 2.66 12.55
CA LEU A 188 6.85 3.35 12.80
C LEU A 188 7.66 2.70 13.93
N TYR A 189 6.98 2.23 14.99
CA TYR A 189 7.62 1.45 16.04
C TYR A 189 8.23 0.15 15.49
N ILE A 190 7.51 -0.58 14.63
CA ILE A 190 8.05 -1.77 13.95
C ILE A 190 9.24 -1.38 13.06
N LEU A 191 9.11 -0.35 12.24
CA LEU A 191 10.19 0.12 11.36
C LEU A 191 11.47 0.43 12.16
N SER A 192 11.33 1.14 13.28
CA SER A 192 12.46 1.50 14.12
C SER A 192 13.09 0.33 14.89
N THR A 193 12.31 -0.69 15.24
CA THR A 193 12.78 -1.78 16.12
C THR A 193 13.15 -3.06 15.38
N LYS A 194 12.47 -3.36 14.27
CA LYS A 194 12.66 -4.59 13.48
C LYS A 194 13.53 -4.36 12.25
N PHE A 195 13.51 -3.15 11.68
CA PHE A 195 14.25 -2.80 10.45
C PHE A 195 15.30 -1.73 10.73
N ALA A 196 16.05 -1.89 11.83
CA ALA A 196 17.06 -0.93 12.23
C ALA A 196 18.10 -0.72 11.11
N GLY A 197 18.22 0.52 10.62
CA GLY A 197 19.10 0.89 9.51
C GLY A 197 18.41 1.08 8.16
N THR A 198 17.18 0.60 7.99
CA THR A 198 16.39 0.80 6.77
C THR A 198 15.42 1.98 6.97
N SER A 199 15.39 2.89 5.99
CA SER A 199 14.41 3.99 5.98
C SER A 199 13.38 3.74 4.87
N CYS A 200 12.10 3.89 5.20
CA CYS A 200 11.02 3.70 4.23
C CYS A 200 10.27 5.03 4.02
N SER A 201 10.52 5.68 2.87
CA SER A 201 9.92 6.99 2.55
C SER A 201 8.39 6.93 2.48
N TYR A 202 7.85 5.81 1.98
CA TYR A 202 6.41 5.58 1.93
C TYR A 202 5.77 5.42 3.32
N CYS A 203 6.39 4.65 4.23
CA CYS A 203 5.88 4.55 5.60
C CYS A 203 5.89 5.90 6.34
N LEU A 204 6.93 6.71 6.11
CA LEU A 204 7.04 8.06 6.67
C LEU A 204 5.98 9.01 6.08
N ALA A 205 5.80 9.00 4.76
CA ALA A 205 4.78 9.78 4.09
C ALA A 205 3.38 9.43 4.61
N SER A 206 3.04 8.15 4.68
CA SER A 206 1.75 7.72 5.22
C SER A 206 1.56 8.08 6.70
N ALA A 207 2.61 8.01 7.52
CA ALA A 207 2.55 8.47 8.90
C ALA A 207 2.25 9.98 8.97
N LEU A 208 2.92 10.81 8.16
CA LEU A 208 2.66 12.24 8.10
C LEU A 208 1.23 12.56 7.69
N LEU A 209 0.67 11.84 6.71
CA LEU A 209 -0.72 11.99 6.28
C LEU A 209 -1.71 11.62 7.39
N SER A 210 -1.54 10.45 8.04
CA SER A 210 -2.37 10.01 9.17
C SER A 210 -2.35 10.97 10.36
N PHE A 211 -1.16 11.41 10.78
CA PHE A 211 -1.04 12.37 11.89
C PHE A 211 -1.64 13.72 11.52
N SER A 212 -1.46 14.19 10.28
CA SER A 212 -2.08 15.44 9.81
C SER A 212 -3.60 15.38 9.92
N LEU A 213 -4.22 14.30 9.43
CA LEU A 213 -5.66 14.08 9.54
C LEU A 213 -6.13 14.08 11.00
N PHE A 214 -5.41 13.41 11.90
CA PHE A 214 -5.72 13.38 13.33
C PHE A 214 -5.65 14.77 13.97
N PHE A 215 -4.60 15.55 13.71
CA PHE A 215 -4.49 16.91 14.26
C PHE A 215 -5.57 17.86 13.72
N ILE A 216 -5.96 17.72 12.44
CA ILE A 216 -7.06 18.49 11.87
C ILE A 216 -8.40 18.07 12.50
N SER A 217 -8.61 16.78 12.76
CA SER A 217 -9.78 16.27 13.48
C SER A 217 -9.86 16.80 14.92
N LEU A 218 -8.75 16.82 15.65
CA LEU A 218 -8.69 17.38 17.01
C LEU A 218 -9.02 18.88 17.04
N LYS A 219 -8.48 19.66 16.10
CA LYS A 219 -8.72 21.12 16.03
C LYS A 219 -10.18 21.47 15.76
N ASP A 220 -10.86 20.69 14.93
CA ASP A 220 -12.26 20.93 14.52
C ASP A 220 -13.29 20.54 15.59
N VAL A 221 -12.99 19.53 16.40
CA VAL A 221 -13.82 19.15 17.56
C VAL A 221 -13.62 20.12 18.73
N GLY A 222 -12.41 20.67 18.88
CA GLY A 222 -12.07 21.65 19.92
C GLY A 222 -11.76 21.00 21.27
N LEU A 223 -10.83 21.59 22.04
CA LEU A 223 -10.26 20.97 23.24
C LEU A 223 -11.31 20.59 24.31
N GLN A 224 -12.35 21.41 24.49
CA GLN A 224 -13.38 21.15 25.49
C GLN A 224 -14.27 19.95 25.14
N GLU A 225 -14.59 19.76 23.86
CA GLU A 225 -15.38 18.61 23.43
C GLU A 225 -14.51 17.35 23.36
N VAL A 226 -13.22 17.50 23.02
CA VAL A 226 -12.22 16.43 23.10
C VAL A 226 -12.13 15.84 24.50
N GLN A 227 -12.19 16.66 25.57
CA GLN A 227 -12.20 16.15 26.95
C GLN A 227 -13.39 15.21 27.25
N LYS A 228 -14.54 15.42 26.59
CA LYS A 228 -15.71 14.55 26.77
C LYS A 228 -15.57 13.23 26.01
N VAL A 229 -14.86 13.24 24.88
CA VAL A 229 -14.67 12.05 24.03
C VAL A 229 -13.30 11.38 24.18
N VAL A 230 -12.43 11.89 25.07
CA VAL A 230 -11.06 11.37 25.26
C VAL A 230 -11.06 9.91 25.67
N GLY A 231 -11.99 9.49 26.53
CA GLY A 231 -12.14 8.10 26.93
C GLY A 231 -12.39 7.19 25.73
N LEU A 232 -13.28 7.60 24.82
CA LEU A 232 -13.56 6.87 23.58
C LEU A 232 -12.32 6.81 22.67
N GLN A 233 -11.59 7.91 22.53
CA GLN A 233 -10.37 7.94 21.70
C GLN A 233 -9.26 7.03 22.26
N VAL A 234 -9.06 7.04 23.58
CA VAL A 234 -8.13 6.13 24.25
C VAL A 234 -8.57 4.68 24.05
N CYS A 235 -9.85 4.37 24.20
CA CYS A 235 -10.37 3.03 23.93
C CYS A 235 -10.12 2.58 22.48
N ILE A 236 -10.36 3.43 21.49
CA ILE A 236 -10.08 3.13 20.08
C ILE A 236 -8.58 2.89 19.87
N ALA A 237 -7.71 3.77 20.39
CA ALA A 237 -6.27 3.63 20.26
C ALA A 237 -5.76 2.34 20.94
N SER A 238 -6.21 2.05 22.16
CA SER A 238 -5.86 0.83 22.88
C SER A 238 -6.34 -0.43 22.15
N LEU A 239 -7.54 -0.41 21.56
CA LEU A 239 -8.05 -1.53 20.77
C LEU A 239 -7.19 -1.76 19.53
N VAL A 240 -6.90 -0.71 18.76
CA VAL A 240 -6.06 -0.79 17.56
C VAL A 240 -4.66 -1.29 17.92
N PHE A 241 -4.06 -0.73 18.97
CA PHE A 241 -2.75 -1.17 19.46
C PHE A 241 -2.76 -2.64 19.89
N ALA A 242 -3.76 -3.08 20.66
CA ALA A 242 -3.88 -4.46 21.09
C ALA A 242 -4.09 -5.43 19.91
N THR A 243 -4.91 -5.06 18.94
CA THR A 243 -5.14 -5.84 17.72
C THR A 243 -3.86 -5.99 16.90
N LEU A 244 -3.15 -4.87 16.66
CA LEU A 244 -1.88 -4.90 15.93
C LEU A 244 -0.82 -5.68 16.71
N SER A 245 -0.69 -5.45 18.00
CA SER A 245 0.24 -6.19 18.87
C SER A 245 -0.03 -7.69 18.84
N THR A 246 -1.29 -8.10 18.88
CA THR A 246 -1.67 -9.53 18.82
C THR A 246 -1.40 -10.11 17.43
N SER A 247 -1.66 -9.34 16.37
CA SER A 247 -1.40 -9.77 15.00
C SER A 247 0.09 -9.94 14.71
N TYR A 248 0.93 -9.09 15.29
CA TYR A 248 2.36 -9.03 14.98
C TYR A 248 3.27 -9.62 16.06
N SER A 249 2.74 -10.06 17.21
CA SER A 249 3.54 -10.63 18.32
C SER A 249 4.23 -11.94 17.97
N ASN A 250 3.68 -12.70 17.03
CA ASN A 250 4.21 -14.00 16.60
C ASN A 250 5.05 -13.91 15.31
N LEU A 251 5.16 -12.73 14.70
CA LEU A 251 6.00 -12.58 13.53
C LEU A 251 7.47 -12.54 13.98
N PRO A 252 8.35 -13.36 13.36
CA PRO A 252 9.77 -13.26 13.58
C PRO A 252 10.20 -11.81 13.37
N SER A 253 11.01 -11.29 14.30
CA SER A 253 11.74 -10.06 14.03
C SER A 253 12.47 -10.25 12.70
N ALA A 254 12.34 -9.31 11.76
CA ALA A 254 13.34 -9.19 10.70
C ALA A 254 14.72 -9.21 11.38
N PRO A 255 15.69 -9.98 10.86
CA PRO A 255 16.87 -10.38 11.62
C PRO A 255 17.71 -9.17 12.06
N SER A 256 17.42 -8.67 13.25
CA SER A 256 18.24 -7.72 13.99
C SER A 256 19.32 -8.53 14.73
N SER A 257 20.55 -8.38 14.25
CA SER A 257 21.91 -8.61 14.77
C SER A 257 22.23 -9.29 16.12
N GLN A 258 21.30 -9.75 16.96
CA GLN A 258 21.61 -10.30 18.30
C GLN A 258 20.76 -11.51 18.73
N ALA A 259 20.02 -12.13 17.82
CA ALA A 259 19.58 -13.52 17.99
C ALA A 259 20.53 -14.43 17.23
N ASN A 260 20.85 -15.60 17.75
CA ASN A 260 21.70 -16.58 17.09
C ASN A 260 20.94 -17.13 15.87
N ILE A 261 20.96 -16.39 14.74
CA ILE A 261 20.27 -16.74 13.50
C ILE A 261 20.89 -18.06 13.02
N ASP A 262 20.06 -19.07 12.78
CA ASP A 262 20.43 -20.35 12.16
C ASP A 262 19.49 -20.57 10.96
N LEU A 263 19.99 -20.26 9.77
CA LEU A 263 19.29 -20.39 8.50
C LEU A 263 19.89 -21.59 7.76
N PRO A 264 19.16 -22.71 7.63
CA PRO A 264 19.60 -23.80 6.76
C PRO A 264 19.61 -23.31 5.31
N TYR A 265 20.55 -23.81 4.50
CA TYR A 265 20.58 -23.52 3.08
C TYR A 265 19.30 -24.00 2.39
N PHE A 266 18.73 -23.15 1.54
CA PHE A 266 17.62 -23.51 0.66
C PHE A 266 17.82 -22.88 -0.70
N THR A 267 17.22 -23.48 -1.73
CA THR A 267 17.26 -22.95 -3.09
C THR A 267 15.95 -22.24 -3.42
N THR A 268 16.03 -21.00 -3.85
CA THR A 268 14.89 -20.25 -4.39
C THR A 268 14.60 -20.66 -5.82
N GLU A 269 13.35 -20.98 -6.13
CA GLU A 269 12.92 -21.29 -7.49
C GLU A 269 12.65 -20.00 -8.27
N ILE A 270 13.16 -19.92 -9.51
CA ILE A 270 12.95 -18.78 -10.41
C ILE A 270 11.72 -19.08 -11.27
N THR A 271 10.70 -18.26 -11.10
CA THR A 271 9.38 -18.50 -11.68
C THR A 271 9.23 -17.84 -13.05
N LYS A 272 9.83 -16.67 -13.28
CA LYS A 272 9.73 -15.95 -14.57
C LYS A 272 10.44 -16.66 -15.71
N GLU A 273 9.86 -16.57 -16.90
CA GLU A 273 10.47 -17.06 -18.15
C GLU A 273 11.54 -16.08 -18.64
N SER A 274 12.60 -16.62 -19.25
CA SER A 274 13.69 -15.77 -19.76
C SER A 274 13.34 -15.15 -21.11
N SER A 275 13.60 -13.85 -21.27
CA SER A 275 13.51 -13.20 -22.57
C SER A 275 14.71 -13.55 -23.48
N PRO A 276 14.59 -13.40 -24.81
CA PRO A 276 15.72 -13.55 -25.73
C PRO A 276 16.91 -12.64 -25.39
N PHE A 277 16.61 -11.42 -24.92
CA PHE A 277 17.59 -10.47 -24.43
C PHE A 277 18.33 -11.00 -23.20
N ALA A 278 17.60 -11.44 -22.17
CA ALA A 278 18.17 -11.97 -20.94
C ALA A 278 19.05 -13.21 -21.21
N LEU A 279 18.60 -14.11 -22.08
CA LEU A 279 19.38 -15.29 -22.50
C LEU A 279 20.70 -14.89 -23.17
N SER A 280 20.67 -13.92 -24.07
CA SER A 280 21.86 -13.49 -24.82
C SER A 280 22.82 -12.72 -23.93
N LEU A 281 22.30 -11.85 -23.06
CA LEU A 281 23.07 -11.13 -22.06
C LEU A 281 23.73 -12.09 -21.06
N ALA A 282 22.99 -13.08 -20.54
CA ALA A 282 23.55 -14.05 -19.59
C ALA A 282 24.70 -14.87 -20.21
N ARG A 283 24.57 -15.28 -21.49
CA ARG A 283 25.67 -15.94 -22.22
C ARG A 283 26.88 -15.03 -22.38
N HIS A 284 26.66 -13.75 -22.66
CA HIS A 284 27.75 -12.78 -22.77
C HIS A 284 28.45 -12.55 -21.42
N LEU A 285 27.68 -12.34 -20.35
CA LEU A 285 28.22 -12.20 -19.01
C LEU A 285 29.08 -13.41 -18.60
N HIS A 286 28.59 -14.62 -18.87
CA HIS A 286 29.36 -15.85 -18.68
C HIS A 286 30.64 -15.88 -19.53
N SER A 287 30.57 -15.50 -20.81
CA SER A 287 31.74 -15.56 -21.72
C SER A 287 32.86 -14.60 -21.32
N ILE A 288 32.52 -13.46 -20.70
CA ILE A 288 33.50 -12.50 -20.18
C ILE A 288 33.91 -12.78 -18.71
N GLY A 289 33.37 -13.85 -18.10
CA GLY A 289 33.64 -14.22 -16.71
C GLY A 289 33.09 -13.23 -15.68
N ALA A 290 31.99 -12.55 -16.00
CA ALA A 290 31.29 -11.67 -15.08
C ALA A 290 30.66 -12.50 -13.95
N LYS A 291 30.92 -12.11 -12.70
CA LYS A 291 30.48 -12.84 -11.51
C LYS A 291 29.40 -12.09 -10.77
N MET A 292 28.39 -12.81 -10.31
CA MET A 292 27.39 -12.30 -9.37
C MET A 292 27.57 -12.97 -8.02
N TYR A 293 27.93 -12.20 -7.01
CA TYR A 293 28.06 -12.67 -5.63
C TYR A 293 26.75 -12.44 -4.88
N GLY A 294 26.28 -13.42 -4.14
CA GLY A 294 25.05 -13.30 -3.36
C GLY A 294 24.96 -14.27 -2.21
N ALA A 295 23.80 -14.25 -1.56
CA ALA A 295 23.44 -15.19 -0.50
C ALA A 295 22.08 -15.83 -0.80
N PHE A 296 21.88 -17.08 -0.38
CA PHE A 296 20.64 -17.80 -0.67
C PHE A 296 19.37 -17.17 -0.08
N TRP A 297 19.50 -16.37 0.99
CA TRP A 297 18.40 -15.67 1.67
C TRP A 297 18.20 -14.22 1.20
N CYS A 298 18.99 -13.77 0.23
CA CYS A 298 19.00 -12.38 -0.24
C CYS A 298 17.84 -12.14 -1.23
N SER A 299 16.86 -11.33 -0.84
CA SER A 299 15.72 -10.93 -1.68
C SER A 299 16.18 -10.29 -2.99
N HIS A 300 17.09 -9.31 -2.92
CA HIS A 300 17.65 -8.63 -4.09
C HIS A 300 18.42 -9.57 -5.05
N CYS A 301 19.00 -10.64 -4.51
CA CYS A 301 19.70 -11.65 -5.30
C CYS A 301 18.70 -12.53 -6.06
N LEU A 302 17.54 -12.81 -5.46
CA LEU A 302 16.43 -13.48 -6.12
C LEU A 302 15.79 -12.56 -7.17
N GLU A 303 15.54 -11.29 -6.84
CA GLU A 303 14.98 -10.27 -7.76
C GLU A 303 15.87 -10.11 -9.00
N GLN A 304 17.19 -9.99 -8.83
CA GLN A 304 18.14 -9.98 -9.95
C GLN A 304 18.04 -11.23 -10.82
N LYS A 305 17.94 -12.42 -10.23
CA LYS A 305 17.80 -13.69 -10.97
C LYS A 305 16.44 -13.80 -11.68
N GLU A 306 15.38 -13.30 -11.07
CA GLU A 306 14.03 -13.21 -11.67
C GLU A 306 14.00 -12.24 -12.85
N MET A 307 14.79 -11.16 -12.83
CA MET A 307 14.95 -10.28 -14.02
C MET A 307 15.51 -11.05 -15.22
N PHE A 308 16.47 -11.95 -15.00
CA PHE A 308 17.00 -12.81 -16.06
C PHE A 308 16.01 -13.91 -16.48
N GLY A 309 15.25 -14.46 -15.54
CA GLY A 309 14.36 -15.58 -15.77
C GLY A 309 15.05 -16.95 -15.66
N ARG A 310 14.24 -18.01 -15.66
CA ARG A 310 14.62 -19.37 -15.22
C ARG A 310 15.76 -20.01 -16.03
N GLU A 311 15.77 -19.81 -17.34
CA GLU A 311 16.78 -20.35 -18.25
C GLU A 311 18.06 -19.51 -18.24
N ALA A 312 17.96 -18.18 -18.31
CA ALA A 312 19.12 -17.30 -18.37
C ALA A 312 19.86 -17.24 -17.03
N ALA A 313 19.15 -17.25 -15.90
CA ALA A 313 19.78 -17.25 -14.58
C ALA A 313 20.67 -18.48 -14.33
N LYS A 314 20.38 -19.61 -14.96
CA LYS A 314 21.23 -20.82 -14.90
C LYS A 314 22.57 -20.66 -15.63
N LEU A 315 22.68 -19.67 -16.51
CA LEU A 315 23.90 -19.38 -17.27
C LEU A 315 24.81 -18.41 -16.54
N LEU A 316 24.33 -17.74 -15.48
CA LEU A 316 25.11 -16.77 -14.73
C LEU A 316 26.18 -17.48 -13.88
N ASP A 317 27.37 -16.89 -13.82
CA ASP A 317 28.40 -17.28 -12.85
C ASP A 317 28.04 -16.69 -11.47
N TYR A 318 27.05 -17.31 -10.83
CA TYR A 318 26.61 -16.96 -9.48
C TYR A 318 27.48 -17.65 -8.42
N ILE A 319 28.05 -16.86 -7.51
CA ILE A 319 28.83 -17.33 -6.37
C ILE A 319 27.96 -17.22 -5.12
N GLU A 320 27.55 -18.37 -4.59
CA GLU A 320 26.89 -18.45 -3.30
C GLU A 320 27.90 -18.25 -2.18
N CYS A 321 27.74 -17.19 -1.39
CA CYS A 321 28.68 -16.86 -0.33
C CYS A 321 28.52 -17.71 0.92
N PHE A 322 27.38 -18.39 1.08
CA PHE A 322 27.04 -19.20 2.26
C PHE A 322 26.39 -20.53 1.87
N PRO A 323 27.11 -21.42 1.16
CA PRO A 323 26.56 -22.66 0.62
C PRO A 323 26.15 -23.67 1.71
N ASP A 324 26.71 -23.55 2.91
CA ASP A 324 26.45 -24.46 4.04
C ASP A 324 25.35 -23.93 5.00
N GLY A 325 24.63 -22.89 4.59
CA GLY A 325 23.71 -22.16 5.46
C GLY A 325 24.40 -21.04 6.22
N TYR A 326 23.61 -20.29 6.99
CA TYR A 326 24.10 -19.16 7.77
C TYR A 326 23.80 -19.35 9.24
N LYS A 327 24.85 -19.27 10.07
CA LYS A 327 24.73 -19.15 11.52
C LYS A 327 25.44 -17.89 11.99
N THR A 328 25.11 -17.41 13.18
CA THR A 328 25.86 -16.27 13.74
C THR A 328 27.34 -16.65 13.86
N GLY A 329 28.20 -15.83 13.26
CA GLY A 329 29.65 -16.09 13.19
C GLY A 329 30.09 -16.95 12.00
N THR A 330 29.18 -17.43 11.16
CA THR A 330 29.54 -18.07 9.89
C THR A 330 30.30 -17.07 9.03
N LYS A 331 31.49 -17.45 8.60
CA LYS A 331 32.27 -16.69 7.62
C LYS A 331 31.82 -17.08 6.22
N MET A 332 31.68 -16.10 5.34
CA MET A 332 31.49 -16.37 3.92
C MET A 332 32.67 -17.18 3.36
N ILE A 333 32.43 -17.90 2.27
CA ILE A 333 33.49 -18.64 1.59
C ILE A 333 34.61 -17.70 1.11
N LYS A 334 35.82 -18.26 0.97
CA LYS A 334 37.01 -17.50 0.59
C LYS A 334 36.82 -16.68 -0.69
N ALA A 335 36.12 -17.23 -1.69
CA ALA A 335 35.86 -16.54 -2.95
C ALA A 335 35.08 -15.21 -2.77
N CYS A 336 34.22 -15.12 -1.75
CA CYS A 336 33.49 -13.89 -1.43
C CYS A 336 34.29 -12.96 -0.52
N ALA A 337 35.01 -13.52 0.46
CA ALA A 337 35.86 -12.72 1.36
C ALA A 337 36.97 -11.99 0.60
N ASP A 338 37.59 -12.67 -0.37
CA ASP A 338 38.66 -12.11 -1.19
C ASP A 338 38.15 -11.07 -2.21
N ALA A 339 36.83 -11.02 -2.46
CA ALA A 339 36.20 -10.10 -3.41
C ALA A 339 35.81 -8.74 -2.80
N ASN A 340 36.06 -8.53 -1.50
CA ASN A 340 35.81 -7.28 -0.76
C ASN A 340 34.39 -6.71 -0.98
N LEU A 341 33.39 -7.57 -0.80
CA LEU A 341 31.98 -7.26 -1.03
C LEU A 341 31.44 -6.34 0.08
N GLU A 342 30.78 -5.24 -0.29
CA GLU A 342 30.08 -4.36 0.66
C GLU A 342 28.67 -4.86 0.99
N GLY A 343 28.08 -5.66 0.11
CA GLY A 343 26.73 -6.20 0.25
C GLY A 343 26.36 -7.18 -0.85
N PHE A 344 25.10 -7.61 -0.87
CA PHE A 344 24.56 -8.52 -1.88
C PHE A 344 23.31 -7.93 -2.57
N PRO A 345 23.09 -8.24 -3.86
CA PRO A 345 24.05 -8.86 -4.75
C PRO A 345 25.21 -7.90 -5.06
N THR A 346 26.34 -8.43 -5.49
CA THR A 346 27.45 -7.64 -6.03
C THR A 346 27.91 -8.25 -7.33
N TRP A 347 28.02 -7.43 -8.36
CA TRP A 347 28.54 -7.81 -9.66
C TRP A 347 30.02 -7.45 -9.77
N VAL A 348 30.82 -8.38 -10.31
CA VAL A 348 32.19 -8.12 -10.72
C VAL A 348 32.27 -8.32 -12.23
N ILE A 349 32.39 -7.23 -12.96
CA ILE A 349 32.36 -7.20 -14.43
C ILE A 349 33.57 -6.42 -14.91
N ASN A 350 34.43 -7.04 -15.72
CA ASN A 350 35.67 -6.39 -16.24
C ASN A 350 36.54 -5.75 -15.14
N GLY A 351 36.56 -6.36 -13.94
CA GLY A 351 37.31 -5.86 -12.77
C GLY A 351 36.63 -4.71 -12.00
N GLN A 352 35.48 -4.22 -12.46
CA GLN A 352 34.66 -3.26 -11.72
C GLN A 352 33.74 -3.98 -10.74
N VAL A 353 33.66 -3.48 -9.51
CA VAL A 353 32.76 -3.96 -8.47
C VAL A 353 31.53 -3.05 -8.45
N LEU A 354 30.35 -3.64 -8.68
CA LEU A 354 29.07 -2.94 -8.76
C LEU A 354 28.15 -3.53 -7.69
N SER A 355 27.83 -2.74 -6.68
CA SER A 355 26.99 -3.18 -5.55
C SER A 355 25.50 -3.00 -5.85
N GLY A 356 24.69 -3.95 -5.42
CA GLY A 356 23.23 -3.93 -5.53
C GLY A 356 22.71 -4.63 -6.78
N GLU A 357 21.39 -4.73 -6.83
CA GLU A 357 20.66 -5.16 -8.02
C GLU A 357 20.79 -4.15 -9.15
N MET A 358 20.78 -4.63 -10.39
CA MET A 358 20.97 -3.82 -11.59
C MET A 358 19.98 -4.22 -12.68
N GLU A 359 19.43 -3.23 -13.36
CA GLU A 359 18.64 -3.43 -14.58
C GLU A 359 19.49 -4.14 -15.65
N LEU A 360 18.85 -4.97 -16.48
CA LEU A 360 19.55 -5.76 -17.49
C LEU A 360 20.24 -4.88 -18.54
N GLU A 361 19.65 -3.74 -18.87
CA GLU A 361 20.20 -2.73 -19.76
C GLU A 361 21.49 -2.14 -19.20
N LYS A 362 21.55 -1.93 -17.87
CA LYS A 362 22.76 -1.43 -17.22
C LYS A 362 23.85 -2.49 -17.23
N LEU A 363 23.50 -3.76 -16.97
CA LEU A 363 24.43 -4.89 -17.09
C LEU A 363 24.96 -5.03 -18.53
N ALA A 364 24.12 -4.81 -19.54
CA ALA A 364 24.53 -4.80 -20.93
C ALA A 364 25.54 -3.67 -21.22
N GLU A 365 25.25 -2.45 -20.76
CA GLU A 365 26.13 -1.29 -20.92
C GLU A 365 27.52 -1.53 -20.31
N VAL A 366 27.59 -1.96 -19.04
CA VAL A 366 28.87 -2.13 -18.33
C VAL A 366 29.66 -3.36 -18.80
N SER A 367 28.99 -4.36 -19.35
CA SER A 367 29.63 -5.56 -19.93
C SER A 367 30.05 -5.36 -21.39
N GLY A 368 29.67 -4.25 -22.02
CA GLY A 368 29.89 -4.01 -23.45
C GLY A 368 29.07 -4.93 -24.36
N PHE A 369 27.96 -5.46 -23.86
CA PHE A 369 27.06 -6.31 -24.62
C PHE A 369 26.34 -5.49 -25.70
N GLN A 370 26.32 -6.01 -26.93
CA GLN A 370 25.47 -5.49 -28.00
C GLN A 370 24.44 -6.56 -28.38
N PHE A 371 23.17 -6.19 -28.28
CA PHE A 371 22.09 -7.08 -28.65
C PHE A 371 21.89 -7.05 -30.16
N ASN A 372 22.17 -8.17 -30.82
CA ASN A 372 21.78 -8.41 -32.20
C ASN A 372 20.54 -9.30 -32.17
N GLU A 373 19.39 -8.72 -32.55
CA GLU A 373 18.09 -9.41 -32.60
C GLU A 373 18.07 -10.67 -33.47
#